data_AF-A0A077XXF1-F1
#
_entry.id   AF-A0A077XXF1-F1
#
_cell.length_a   1.000
_cell.length_b   1.000
_cell.length_c   1.000
_cell.angle_alpha   90.00
_cell.angle_beta   90.00
_cell.angle_gamma   90.00
#
_symmetry.space_group_name_H-M   'P 1'
#
loop_
_entity.id
_entity.type
_entity.pdbx_description
1 polymer ?
#
loop_
_entity_poly.entity_id
_entity_poly.type
_entity_poly.pdbx_seq_one_letter_code
_entity_poly.pdbx_strand_id
1 'polypeptide(L)'
;MKKIKDFFDAFGICYQHSEEIKNDLDCRQYVNNIENILREHKDFLKNLDEKEEKRLDSIENKTSNLVSQTAVVFSLVSLFIPLLIDKTSGIDFFYKIVILLLLFISSFFYILTIINALKNYRISNFQYVKPSAKNVIKFHNENLEAFMQEEIKDLLYGIPRNRHNNDRKGTNLLHAYNSFKWANIATALLIGFLCIKLVFIEKTPETTRINGTVEIKDLNQVIKSISNKKDTVVIRINSSDNSHEVFQ
;
A
#
# COMPACT_ATOMS: atom_id res chain seq x y z
N MET A 1 0.36 -29.73 -5.49
CA MET A 1 1.41 -28.75 -5.85
C MET A 1 0.95 -27.72 -6.89
N LYS A 2 0.31 -28.09 -8.01
CA LYS A 2 -0.15 -27.14 -9.05
C LYS A 2 -0.97 -25.95 -8.51
N LYS A 3 -2.01 -26.21 -7.71
CA LYS A 3 -2.86 -25.16 -7.09
C LYS A 3 -2.09 -24.16 -6.21
N ILE A 4 -1.03 -24.61 -5.53
CA ILE A 4 -0.21 -23.74 -4.68
C ILE A 4 0.65 -22.83 -5.57
N LYS A 5 1.24 -23.39 -6.63
CA LYS A 5 1.98 -22.61 -7.63
C LYS A 5 1.09 -21.57 -8.31
N ASP A 6 -0.10 -21.97 -8.75
CA ASP A 6 -1.07 -21.05 -9.39
C ASP A 6 -1.47 -19.91 -8.44
N PHE A 7 -1.57 -20.19 -7.14
CA PHE A 7 -1.80 -19.17 -6.12
C PHE A 7 -0.63 -18.19 -6.01
N PHE A 8 0.62 -18.67 -5.87
CA PHE A 8 1.80 -17.80 -5.80
C PHE A 8 2.04 -17.01 -7.09
N ASP A 9 1.73 -17.60 -8.24
CA ASP A 9 1.78 -16.94 -9.55
C ASP A 9 0.76 -15.81 -9.63
N ALA A 10 -0.44 -15.96 -9.05
CA ALA A 10 -1.45 -14.89 -9.02
C ALA A 10 -0.97 -13.61 -8.32
N PHE A 11 0.00 -13.71 -7.41
CA PHE A 11 0.63 -12.59 -6.70
C PHE A 11 2.00 -12.19 -7.26
N GLY A 12 2.45 -12.80 -8.36
CA GLY A 12 3.71 -12.44 -9.00
C GLY A 12 4.96 -12.84 -8.21
N ILE A 13 4.85 -13.83 -7.31
CA ILE A 13 5.97 -14.34 -6.50
C ILE A 13 6.85 -15.30 -7.32
N CYS A 14 6.24 -16.19 -8.10
CA CYS A 14 6.94 -17.17 -8.94
C CYS A 14 6.72 -16.94 -10.45
N TYR A 15 6.09 -15.82 -10.82
CA TYR A 15 5.75 -15.52 -12.20
C TYR A 15 6.98 -15.11 -13.00
N GLN A 16 7.21 -15.81 -14.12
CA GLN A 16 8.17 -15.44 -15.15
C GLN A 16 7.42 -14.98 -16.40
N HIS A 17 7.75 -13.78 -16.89
CA HIS A 17 7.25 -13.32 -18.17
C HIS A 17 7.85 -14.14 -19.31
N SER A 18 7.04 -14.49 -20.31
CA SER A 18 7.59 -15.01 -21.56
C SER A 18 8.38 -13.89 -22.25
N GLU A 19 9.60 -14.18 -22.70
CA GLU A 19 10.42 -13.23 -23.48
C GLU A 19 10.00 -13.15 -24.95
N GLU A 20 9.13 -14.06 -25.39
CA GLU A 20 8.74 -14.14 -26.79
C GLU A 20 7.78 -13.01 -27.19
N ILE A 21 8.25 -12.15 -28.10
CA ILE A 21 7.44 -11.13 -28.74
C ILE A 21 6.70 -11.82 -29.89
N LYS A 22 5.38 -11.91 -29.78
CA LYS A 22 4.54 -12.37 -30.90
C LYS A 22 4.61 -11.33 -32.01
N ASN A 23 5.47 -11.55 -32.99
CA ASN A 23 5.47 -10.82 -34.24
C ASN A 23 4.44 -11.46 -35.17
N ASP A 24 3.18 -11.08 -34.99
CA ASP A 24 2.07 -11.44 -35.86
C ASP A 24 2.07 -10.65 -37.18
N LEU A 25 2.94 -9.64 -37.30
CA LEU A 25 3.01 -8.71 -38.43
C LEU A 25 4.36 -8.85 -39.16
N ASP A 26 4.34 -9.34 -40.40
CA ASP A 26 5.51 -9.34 -41.28
C ASP A 26 5.63 -7.98 -41.99
N CYS A 27 6.44 -7.09 -41.43
CA CYS A 27 6.71 -5.77 -42.00
C CYS A 27 7.40 -5.82 -43.38
N ARG A 28 7.90 -6.98 -43.82
CA ARG A 28 8.55 -7.16 -45.14
C ARG A 28 7.56 -7.38 -46.27
N GLN A 29 6.31 -7.72 -45.97
CA GLN A 29 5.26 -7.97 -46.97
C GLN A 29 4.62 -6.69 -47.52
N TYR A 30 4.96 -5.53 -46.97
CA TYR A 30 4.42 -4.26 -47.40
C TYR A 30 5.16 -3.72 -48.63
N VAL A 31 4.68 -4.07 -49.84
CA VAL A 31 5.25 -3.66 -51.13
C VAL A 31 4.18 -3.07 -52.04
N ASN A 32 4.45 -1.88 -52.61
CA ASN A 32 3.70 -1.19 -53.67
C ASN A 32 2.18 -1.11 -53.51
N ASN A 33 1.71 -0.11 -52.77
CA ASN A 33 0.31 0.28 -52.70
C ASN A 33 0.10 1.71 -53.22
N ILE A 34 -1.07 1.97 -53.79
CA ILE A 34 -1.53 3.30 -54.23
C ILE A 34 -1.49 4.28 -53.03
N GLU A 35 -1.09 5.53 -53.26
CA GLU A 35 -0.94 6.58 -52.23
C GLU A 35 -2.13 6.68 -51.24
N ASN A 36 -3.37 6.60 -51.74
CA ASN A 36 -4.56 6.62 -50.89
C ASN A 36 -4.62 5.46 -49.89
N ILE A 37 -4.21 4.27 -50.31
CA ILE A 37 -4.16 3.07 -49.46
C ILE A 37 -3.04 3.21 -48.42
N LEU A 38 -1.90 3.78 -48.80
CA LEU A 38 -0.79 4.07 -47.89
C LEU A 38 -1.22 4.98 -46.74
N ARG A 39 -1.97 6.05 -47.06
CA ARG A 39 -2.50 6.97 -46.06
C ARG A 39 -3.46 6.28 -45.09
N GLU A 40 -4.46 5.55 -45.59
CA GLU A 40 -5.43 4.84 -44.74
C GLU A 40 -4.76 3.82 -43.82
N HIS A 41 -3.80 3.04 -44.34
CA HIS A 41 -3.04 2.09 -43.53
C HIS A 41 -2.20 2.78 -42.46
N LYS A 42 -1.54 3.89 -42.81
CA LYS A 42 -0.78 4.68 -41.85
C LYS A 42 -1.67 5.22 -40.74
N ASP A 43 -2.81 5.80 -41.10
CA ASP A 43 -3.73 6.40 -40.14
C ASP A 43 -4.34 5.32 -39.22
N PHE A 44 -4.66 4.15 -39.76
CA PHE A 44 -5.06 2.99 -38.95
C PHE A 44 -3.97 2.58 -37.95
N LEU A 45 -2.71 2.47 -38.40
CA LEU A 45 -1.60 2.08 -37.52
C LEU A 45 -1.28 3.15 -36.47
N LYS A 46 -1.36 4.44 -36.82
CA LYS A 46 -1.24 5.54 -35.85
C LYS A 46 -2.33 5.46 -34.78
N ASN A 47 -3.57 5.24 -35.20
CA ASN A 47 -4.69 5.02 -34.27
C ASN A 47 -4.47 3.82 -33.34
N LEU A 48 -3.79 2.77 -33.81
CA LEU A 48 -3.43 1.62 -32.97
C LEU A 48 -2.30 1.96 -31.98
N ASP A 49 -1.25 2.65 -32.42
CA ASP A 49 -0.15 3.08 -31.52
C ASP A 49 -0.68 4.04 -30.44
N GLU A 50 -1.52 5.01 -30.81
CA GLU A 50 -2.16 5.94 -29.86
C GLU A 50 -3.04 5.22 -28.82
N LYS A 51 -3.78 4.18 -29.23
CA LYS A 51 -4.56 3.36 -28.29
C LYS A 51 -3.64 2.63 -27.32
N GLU A 52 -2.49 2.17 -27.78
CA GLU A 52 -1.50 1.47 -26.96
C GLU A 52 -0.77 2.43 -26.00
N GLU A 53 -0.50 3.67 -26.41
CA GLU A 53 -0.04 4.75 -25.52
C GLU A 53 -1.07 5.08 -24.44
N LYS A 54 -2.34 5.30 -24.81
CA LYS A 54 -3.42 5.54 -23.83
C LYS A 54 -3.56 4.39 -22.83
N ARG A 55 -3.34 3.17 -23.29
CA ARG A 55 -3.33 1.98 -22.44
C ARG A 55 -2.16 1.99 -21.46
N LEU A 56 -0.96 2.35 -21.91
CA LEU A 56 0.21 2.55 -21.05
C LEU A 56 -0.07 3.58 -19.96
N ASP A 57 -0.56 4.76 -20.33
CA ASP A 57 -0.90 5.84 -19.39
C ASP A 57 -1.91 5.34 -18.35
N SER A 58 -2.94 4.59 -18.77
CA SER A 58 -3.91 3.99 -17.85
C SER A 58 -3.27 3.01 -16.87
N ILE A 59 -2.32 2.18 -17.33
CA ILE A 59 -1.60 1.22 -16.49
C ILE A 59 -0.72 1.94 -15.47
N GLU A 60 0.02 2.96 -15.90
CA GLU A 60 0.90 3.73 -15.01
C GLU A 60 0.10 4.52 -13.98
N ASN A 61 -0.99 5.17 -14.40
CA ASN A 61 -1.89 5.88 -13.49
C ASN A 61 -2.50 4.95 -12.44
N LYS A 62 -2.99 3.76 -12.85
CA LYS A 62 -3.55 2.78 -11.90
C LYS A 62 -2.47 2.22 -10.95
N THR A 63 -1.25 2.04 -11.44
CA THR A 63 -0.11 1.60 -10.62
C THR A 63 0.23 2.66 -9.57
N SER A 64 0.35 3.93 -9.97
CA SER A 64 0.58 5.07 -9.07
C SER A 64 -0.52 5.19 -8.01
N ASN A 65 -1.78 5.02 -8.42
CA ASN A 65 -2.92 5.04 -7.50
C ASN A 65 -2.86 3.92 -6.46
N LEU A 66 -2.47 2.70 -6.84
CA LEU A 66 -2.32 1.60 -5.88
C LEU A 66 -1.23 1.88 -4.83
N VAL A 67 -0.09 2.44 -5.26
CA VAL A 67 0.99 2.84 -4.34
C VAL A 67 0.50 3.93 -3.39
N SER A 68 -0.16 4.97 -3.93
CA SER A 68 -0.71 6.07 -3.13
C SER A 68 -1.76 5.58 -2.11
N GLN A 69 -2.72 4.76 -2.53
CA GLN A 69 -3.74 4.20 -1.64
C GLN A 69 -3.12 3.32 -0.55
N THR A 70 -2.12 2.52 -0.89
CA THR A 70 -1.39 1.71 0.09
C THR A 70 -0.69 2.59 1.13
N ALA A 71 -0.06 3.68 0.70
CA ALA A 71 0.57 4.64 1.62
C ALA A 71 -0.44 5.27 2.58
N VAL A 72 -1.62 5.66 2.08
CA VAL A 72 -2.73 6.19 2.92
C VAL A 72 -3.14 5.17 3.98
N VAL A 73 -3.30 3.90 3.61
CA VAL A 73 -3.64 2.85 4.59
C VAL A 73 -2.55 2.71 5.65
N PHE A 74 -1.27 2.69 5.27
CA PHE A 74 -0.17 2.65 6.24
C PHE A 74 -0.17 3.84 7.19
N SER A 75 -0.44 5.05 6.69
CA SER A 75 -0.56 6.24 7.53
C SER A 75 -1.70 6.12 8.53
N LEU A 76 -2.86 5.64 8.09
CA LEU A 76 -4.01 5.42 8.98
C LEU A 76 -3.71 4.35 10.04
N VAL A 77 -3.18 3.20 9.63
CA VAL A 77 -2.80 2.13 10.57
C VAL A 77 -1.79 2.66 11.60
N SER A 78 -0.77 3.39 11.16
CA SER A 78 0.25 3.97 12.05
C SER A 78 -0.34 4.94 13.07
N LEU A 79 -1.34 5.73 12.68
CA LEU A 79 -2.07 6.62 13.59
C LEU A 79 -2.83 5.85 14.68
N PHE A 80 -3.38 4.68 14.34
CA PHE A 80 -4.16 3.87 15.28
C PHE A 80 -3.30 2.97 16.17
N ILE A 81 -2.03 2.70 15.84
CA ILE A 81 -1.15 1.83 16.64
C ILE A 81 -1.09 2.25 18.13
N PRO A 82 -0.84 3.52 18.50
CA PRO A 82 -0.79 3.93 19.91
C PRO A 82 -2.10 3.64 20.65
N LEU A 83 -3.23 3.94 20.01
CA LEU A 83 -4.56 3.69 20.59
C LEU A 83 -4.82 2.19 20.80
N LEU A 84 -4.31 1.34 19.90
CA LEU A 84 -4.38 -0.12 20.06
C LEU A 84 -3.50 -0.61 21.21
N ILE A 85 -2.29 -0.08 21.37
CA ILE A 85 -1.38 -0.49 22.45
C ILE A 85 -2.01 -0.25 23.83
N ASP A 86 -2.58 0.94 24.06
CA ASP A 86 -3.16 1.29 25.37
C ASP A 86 -4.36 0.42 25.74
N LYS A 87 -5.18 0.02 24.75
CA LYS A 87 -6.38 -0.79 24.95
C LYS A 87 -6.14 -2.29 24.89
N THR A 88 -5.00 -2.75 24.37
CA THR A 88 -4.69 -4.19 24.24
C THR A 88 -4.10 -4.80 25.50
N SER A 89 -3.68 -4.01 26.48
CA SER A 89 -3.13 -4.49 27.75
C SER A 89 -4.05 -5.51 28.44
N GLY A 90 -5.36 -5.22 28.52
CA GLY A 90 -6.40 -6.08 29.11
C GLY A 90 -6.98 -7.17 28.20
N ILE A 91 -6.46 -7.35 26.98
CA ILE A 91 -6.95 -8.38 26.05
C ILE A 91 -6.26 -9.73 26.33
N ASP A 92 -7.01 -10.83 26.28
CA ASP A 92 -6.45 -12.18 26.47
C ASP A 92 -5.35 -12.48 25.46
N PHE A 93 -4.40 -13.33 25.88
CA PHE A 93 -3.25 -13.69 25.07
C PHE A 93 -3.61 -14.28 23.70
N PHE A 94 -4.65 -15.11 23.62
CA PHE A 94 -5.12 -15.70 22.36
C PHE A 94 -5.54 -14.63 21.34
N TYR A 95 -6.29 -13.63 21.79
CA TYR A 95 -6.73 -12.53 20.93
C TYR A 95 -5.57 -11.67 20.44
N LYS A 96 -4.55 -11.44 21.27
CA LYS A 96 -3.32 -10.76 20.88
C LYS A 96 -2.60 -11.49 19.74
N ILE A 97 -2.53 -12.82 19.81
CA ILE A 97 -1.94 -13.64 18.73
C ILE A 97 -2.74 -13.48 17.43
N VAL A 98 -4.08 -13.54 17.47
CA VAL A 98 -4.91 -13.39 16.26
C VAL A 98 -4.75 -12.01 15.62
N ILE A 99 -4.74 -10.95 16.43
CA ILE A 99 -4.50 -9.57 15.97
C ILE A 99 -3.13 -9.44 15.32
N LEU A 100 -2.08 -9.97 15.97
CA LEU A 100 -0.72 -9.94 15.45
C LEU A 100 -0.61 -10.69 14.11
N LEU A 101 -1.25 -11.86 14.00
CA LEU A 101 -1.28 -12.66 12.78
C LEU A 101 -1.97 -11.93 11.63
N LEU A 102 -3.16 -11.34 11.88
CA LEU A 102 -3.89 -10.56 10.87
C LEU A 102 -3.10 -9.33 10.42
N LEU A 103 -2.45 -8.63 11.36
CA LEU A 103 -1.59 -7.49 11.06
C LEU A 103 -0.40 -7.90 10.20
N PHE A 104 0.24 -9.03 10.53
CA PHE A 104 1.36 -9.57 9.76
C PHE A 104 0.93 -9.94 8.33
N ILE A 105 -0.16 -10.67 8.18
CA ILE A 105 -0.72 -11.05 6.87
C ILE A 105 -1.06 -9.81 6.05
N SER A 106 -1.74 -8.84 6.65
CA SER A 106 -2.11 -7.58 5.98
C SER A 106 -0.87 -6.81 5.50
N SER A 107 0.13 -6.65 6.38
CA SER A 107 1.37 -5.94 6.07
C SER A 107 2.15 -6.65 4.95
N PHE A 108 2.22 -7.99 4.99
CA PHE A 108 2.86 -8.78 3.96
C PHE A 108 2.23 -8.53 2.57
N PHE A 109 0.90 -8.54 2.47
CA PHE A 109 0.22 -8.28 1.21
C PHE A 109 0.34 -6.81 0.74
N TYR A 110 0.37 -5.83 1.64
CA TYR A 110 0.65 -4.44 1.25
C TYR A 110 2.08 -4.26 0.73
N ILE A 111 3.07 -4.88 1.38
CA ILE A 111 4.46 -4.87 0.88
C ILE A 111 4.51 -5.52 -0.50
N LEU A 112 3.83 -6.65 -0.69
CA LEU A 112 3.78 -7.35 -1.98
C LEU A 112 3.09 -6.53 -3.08
N THR A 113 2.09 -5.72 -2.71
CA THR A 113 1.47 -4.74 -3.60
C THR A 113 2.50 -3.73 -4.10
N ILE A 114 3.26 -3.12 -3.19
CA ILE A 114 4.29 -2.13 -3.51
C ILE A 114 5.38 -2.76 -4.37
N ILE A 115 5.90 -3.94 -4.00
CA ILE A 115 6.96 -4.62 -4.76
C ILE A 115 6.54 -4.86 -6.20
N ASN A 116 5.32 -5.36 -6.43
CA ASN A 116 4.82 -5.61 -7.78
C ASN A 116 4.55 -4.32 -8.56
N ALA A 117 4.03 -3.27 -7.90
CA ALA A 117 3.86 -1.96 -8.52
C ALA A 117 5.20 -1.34 -8.93
N LEU A 118 6.23 -1.44 -8.06
CA LEU A 118 7.57 -0.92 -8.32
C LEU A 118 8.27 -1.56 -9.52
N LYS A 119 7.89 -2.79 -9.89
CA LYS A 119 8.40 -3.42 -11.13
C LYS A 119 8.08 -2.58 -12.37
N ASN A 120 6.97 -1.83 -12.40
CA ASN A 120 6.57 -1.00 -13.54
C ASN A 120 7.38 0.30 -13.70
N TYR A 121 8.04 0.78 -12.64
CA TYR A 121 8.87 1.98 -12.68
C TYR A 121 10.34 1.69 -13.02
N ARG A 122 10.72 0.43 -13.23
CA ARG A 122 12.06 0.08 -13.72
C ARG A 122 12.17 0.38 -15.21
N ILE A 123 12.42 1.65 -15.54
CA ILE A 123 12.46 2.17 -16.92
C ILE A 123 13.42 1.35 -17.80
N SER A 124 14.55 0.90 -17.26
CA SER A 124 15.54 0.07 -17.97
C SER A 124 14.97 -1.22 -18.58
N ASN A 125 13.87 -1.73 -18.03
CA ASN A 125 13.29 -3.02 -18.41
C ASN A 125 12.20 -2.89 -19.48
N PHE A 126 11.78 -1.67 -19.83
CA PHE A 126 10.70 -1.41 -20.79
C PHE A 126 11.19 -0.45 -21.86
N GLN A 127 11.75 -1.01 -22.93
CA GLN A 127 12.25 -0.25 -24.07
C GLN A 127 11.13 -0.08 -25.10
N TYR A 128 10.54 1.11 -25.13
CA TYR A 128 9.52 1.48 -26.11
C TYR A 128 10.17 1.89 -27.43
N VAL A 129 9.59 1.41 -28.52
CA VAL A 129 10.05 1.72 -29.87
C VAL A 129 9.19 2.83 -30.45
N LYS A 130 9.83 3.83 -31.04
CA LYS A 130 9.19 4.93 -31.74
C LYS A 130 9.84 5.15 -33.11
N PRO A 131 9.09 5.66 -34.10
CA PRO A 131 9.65 6.06 -35.39
C PRO A 131 10.81 7.03 -35.22
N SER A 132 11.84 6.89 -36.04
CA SER A 132 13.05 7.70 -35.92
C SER A 132 12.88 9.07 -36.57
N ALA A 133 13.14 10.15 -35.81
CA ALA A 133 13.21 11.50 -36.39
C ALA A 133 14.26 11.63 -37.50
N LYS A 134 15.27 10.74 -37.54
CA LYS A 134 16.27 10.68 -38.62
C LYS A 134 15.65 10.32 -39.96
N ASN A 135 14.49 9.66 -39.98
CA ASN A 135 13.81 9.30 -41.22
C ASN A 135 13.39 10.55 -42.00
N VAL A 136 13.04 11.65 -41.32
CA VAL A 136 12.74 12.94 -41.97
C VAL A 136 13.94 13.43 -42.78
N ILE A 137 15.15 13.32 -42.22
CA ILE A 137 16.38 13.71 -42.91
C ILE A 137 16.75 12.69 -43.99
N LYS A 138 16.61 11.40 -43.73
CA LYS A 138 16.96 10.32 -44.68
C LYS A 138 16.12 10.40 -45.96
N PHE A 139 14.84 10.73 -45.86
CA PHE A 139 13.89 10.74 -46.98
C PHE A 139 13.58 12.15 -47.52
N HIS A 140 14.37 13.19 -47.17
CA HIS A 140 14.08 14.57 -47.58
C HIS A 140 14.04 14.80 -49.11
N ASN A 141 14.75 13.98 -49.89
CA ASN A 141 14.78 14.00 -51.36
C ASN A 141 13.99 12.85 -52.00
N GLU A 142 13.38 11.97 -51.19
CA GLU A 142 12.64 10.81 -51.67
C GLU A 142 11.17 11.18 -51.93
N ASN A 143 10.44 10.33 -52.65
CA ASN A 143 9.03 10.55 -52.87
C ASN A 143 8.20 10.32 -51.59
N LEU A 144 7.02 10.97 -51.52
CA LEU A 144 6.13 10.88 -50.36
C LEU A 144 5.72 9.42 -50.05
N GLU A 145 5.53 8.61 -51.09
CA GLU A 145 5.17 7.21 -50.96
C GLU A 145 6.25 6.40 -50.22
N ALA A 146 7.52 6.59 -50.56
CA ALA A 146 8.64 5.92 -49.90
C ALA A 146 8.76 6.33 -48.42
N PHE A 147 8.54 7.61 -48.11
CA PHE A 147 8.49 8.08 -46.72
C PHE A 147 7.35 7.42 -45.95
N MET A 148 6.14 7.37 -46.54
CA MET A 148 4.98 6.73 -45.89
C MET A 148 5.17 5.21 -45.71
N GLN A 149 5.81 4.54 -46.66
CA GLN A 149 6.15 3.12 -46.53
C GLN A 149 7.11 2.88 -45.36
N GLU A 150 8.12 3.74 -45.17
CA GLU A 150 9.02 3.65 -44.02
C GLU A 150 8.28 3.91 -42.70
N GLU A 151 7.42 4.93 -42.63
CA GLU A 151 6.59 5.18 -41.44
C GLU A 151 5.73 3.97 -41.08
N ILE A 152 5.10 3.34 -42.07
CA ILE A 152 4.29 2.13 -41.88
C ILE A 152 5.15 0.96 -41.37
N LYS A 153 6.34 0.76 -41.93
CA LYS A 153 7.27 -0.29 -41.47
C LYS A 153 7.71 -0.07 -40.03
N ASP A 154 8.04 1.16 -39.65
CA ASP A 154 8.39 1.53 -38.28
C ASP A 154 7.23 1.25 -37.31
N LEU A 155 6.00 1.60 -37.70
CA LEU A 155 4.80 1.34 -36.89
C LEU A 155 4.52 -0.17 -36.75
N LEU A 156 4.58 -0.93 -37.85
CA LEU A 156 4.42 -2.40 -37.83
C LEU A 156 5.50 -3.08 -36.98
N TYR A 157 6.70 -2.51 -36.93
CA TYR A 157 7.78 -2.98 -36.06
C TYR A 157 7.57 -2.58 -34.59
N GLY A 158 7.11 -1.35 -34.32
CA GLY A 158 6.99 -0.80 -32.97
C GLY A 158 5.79 -1.34 -32.18
N ILE A 159 4.62 -1.38 -32.79
CA ILE A 159 3.34 -1.75 -32.13
C ILE A 159 3.41 -3.08 -31.36
N PRO A 160 3.82 -4.23 -31.96
CA PRO A 160 3.83 -5.50 -31.24
C PRO A 160 4.83 -5.50 -30.06
N ARG A 161 5.96 -4.78 -30.17
CA ARG A 161 6.94 -4.64 -29.09
C ARG A 161 6.41 -3.78 -27.94
N ASN A 162 5.78 -2.66 -28.27
CA ASN A 162 5.17 -1.77 -27.28
C ASN A 162 4.01 -2.47 -26.57
N ARG A 163 3.17 -3.21 -27.32
CA ARG A 163 2.12 -4.06 -26.75
C ARG A 163 2.69 -5.10 -25.80
N HIS A 164 3.75 -5.81 -26.19
CA HIS A 164 4.41 -6.78 -25.32
C HIS A 164 4.89 -6.14 -24.01
N ASN A 165 5.56 -4.97 -24.07
CA ASN A 165 5.96 -4.25 -22.86
C ASN A 165 4.76 -3.85 -21.98
N ASN A 166 3.67 -3.40 -22.60
CA ASN A 166 2.45 -3.03 -21.90
C ASN A 166 1.72 -4.25 -21.32
N ASP A 167 1.77 -5.42 -21.95
CA ASP A 167 1.28 -6.68 -21.39
C ASP A 167 2.09 -7.03 -20.14
N ARG A 168 3.43 -6.89 -20.21
CA ARG A 168 4.28 -7.12 -19.05
C ARG A 168 3.94 -6.20 -17.88
N LYS A 169 3.79 -4.89 -18.14
CA LYS A 169 3.37 -3.91 -17.14
C LYS A 169 1.96 -4.19 -16.61
N GLY A 170 1.05 -4.60 -17.49
CA GLY A 170 -0.32 -4.99 -17.14
C GLY A 170 -0.38 -6.18 -16.19
N THR A 171 0.46 -7.20 -16.42
CA THR A 171 0.57 -8.36 -15.52
C THR A 171 1.11 -7.98 -14.14
N ASN A 172 2.13 -7.11 -14.06
CA ASN A 172 2.61 -6.59 -12.78
C ASN A 172 1.51 -5.81 -12.03
N LEU A 173 0.74 -4.99 -12.75
CA LEU A 173 -0.40 -4.26 -12.19
C LEU A 173 -1.46 -5.24 -11.65
N LEU A 174 -1.76 -6.32 -12.37
CA LEU A 174 -2.70 -7.34 -11.93
C LEU A 174 -2.23 -8.03 -10.65
N HIS A 175 -0.95 -8.38 -10.56
CA HIS A 175 -0.35 -8.94 -9.33
C HIS A 175 -0.43 -7.96 -8.16
N ALA A 176 -0.10 -6.68 -8.40
CA ALA A 176 -0.22 -5.64 -7.38
C ALA A 176 -1.67 -5.49 -6.91
N TYR A 177 -2.63 -5.44 -7.83
CA TYR A 177 -4.05 -5.35 -7.50
C TYR A 177 -4.54 -6.57 -6.69
N ASN A 178 -4.15 -7.78 -7.06
CA ASN A 178 -4.52 -8.98 -6.32
C ASN A 178 -3.98 -8.96 -4.89
N SER A 179 -2.71 -8.59 -4.70
CA SER A 179 -2.12 -8.40 -3.38
C SER A 179 -2.88 -7.33 -2.58
N PHE A 180 -3.19 -6.19 -3.20
CA PHE A 180 -3.90 -5.09 -2.56
C PHE A 180 -5.30 -5.50 -2.09
N LYS A 181 -6.03 -6.25 -2.92
CA LYS A 181 -7.34 -6.79 -2.58
C LYS A 181 -7.28 -7.66 -1.32
N TRP A 182 -6.31 -8.58 -1.24
CA TRP A 182 -6.14 -9.44 -0.07
C TRP A 182 -5.67 -8.68 1.16
N ALA A 183 -4.81 -7.67 0.99
CA ALA A 183 -4.42 -6.77 2.08
C ALA A 183 -5.63 -6.04 2.67
N ASN A 184 -6.50 -5.50 1.83
CA ASN A 184 -7.73 -4.82 2.28
C ASN A 184 -8.70 -5.77 2.99
N ILE A 185 -8.86 -7.01 2.50
CA ILE A 185 -9.70 -8.02 3.17
C ILE A 185 -9.13 -8.34 4.56
N ALA A 186 -7.83 -8.59 4.66
CA ALA A 186 -7.17 -8.85 5.95
C ALA A 186 -7.27 -7.65 6.90
N THR A 187 -7.10 -6.43 6.38
CA THR A 187 -7.27 -5.18 7.14
C THR A 187 -8.71 -5.03 7.65
N ALA A 188 -9.71 -5.29 6.81
CA ALA A 188 -11.11 -5.21 7.19
C ALA A 188 -11.46 -6.23 8.29
N LEU A 189 -10.93 -7.45 8.20
CA LEU A 189 -11.07 -8.46 9.24
C LEU A 189 -10.39 -8.02 10.55
N LEU A 190 -9.18 -7.46 10.47
CA LEU A 190 -8.46 -6.92 11.61
C LEU A 190 -9.27 -5.81 12.31
N ILE A 191 -9.75 -4.83 11.55
CA ILE A 191 -10.55 -3.71 12.07
C ILE A 191 -11.85 -4.23 12.67
N GLY A 192 -12.58 -5.10 11.97
CA GLY A 192 -13.82 -5.69 12.48
C GLY A 192 -13.61 -6.42 13.80
N PHE A 193 -12.53 -7.19 13.92
CA PHE A 193 -12.18 -7.90 15.15
C PHE A 193 -11.87 -6.94 16.30
N LEU A 194 -11.11 -5.88 16.03
CA LEU A 194 -10.79 -4.85 17.01
C LEU A 194 -12.05 -4.10 17.47
N CYS A 195 -12.95 -3.74 16.55
CA CYS A 195 -14.22 -3.08 16.88
C CYS A 195 -15.10 -3.95 17.76
N ILE A 196 -15.27 -5.24 17.43
CA ILE A 196 -16.02 -6.19 18.27
C ILE A 196 -15.41 -6.22 19.66
N LYS A 197 -14.08 -6.34 19.78
CA LYS A 197 -13.45 -6.36 21.09
C LYS A 197 -13.65 -5.07 21.86
N LEU A 198 -13.52 -3.90 21.23
CA LEU A 198 -13.74 -2.62 21.89
C LEU A 198 -15.14 -2.51 22.51
N VAL A 199 -16.18 -3.08 21.88
CA VAL A 199 -17.56 -3.07 22.40
C VAL A 199 -17.75 -4.07 23.54
N PHE A 200 -17.10 -5.25 23.47
CA PHE A 200 -17.27 -6.34 24.43
C PHE A 200 -16.12 -6.45 25.46
N ILE A 201 -15.27 -5.43 25.61
CA ILE A 201 -14.33 -5.36 26.74
C ILE A 201 -15.18 -5.19 28.00
N GLU A 202 -15.34 -6.26 28.76
CA GLU A 202 -15.76 -6.17 30.16
C GLU A 202 -14.75 -5.29 30.88
N LYS A 203 -15.23 -4.18 31.44
CA LYS A 203 -14.40 -3.37 32.34
C LYS A 203 -14.09 -4.25 33.55
N THR A 204 -12.92 -4.89 33.59
CA THR A 204 -12.44 -5.50 34.82
C THR A 204 -12.38 -4.38 35.85
N PRO A 205 -13.20 -4.41 36.93
CA PRO A 205 -13.08 -3.42 37.97
C PRO A 205 -11.64 -3.52 38.49
N GLU A 206 -10.94 -2.40 38.57
CA GLU A 206 -9.69 -2.31 39.30
C GLU A 206 -9.98 -2.66 40.76
N THR A 207 -9.99 -3.94 41.10
CA THR A 207 -9.99 -4.35 42.49
C THR A 207 -8.60 -4.04 42.98
N THR A 208 -8.43 -2.90 43.64
CA THR A 208 -7.33 -2.67 44.57
C THR A 208 -7.41 -3.79 45.60
N ARG A 209 -6.73 -4.92 45.34
CA ARG A 209 -6.50 -5.95 46.33
C ARG A 209 -5.56 -5.33 47.36
N ILE A 210 -6.15 -4.82 48.44
CA ILE A 210 -5.42 -4.57 49.68
C ILE A 210 -4.99 -5.94 50.19
N ASN A 211 -3.84 -6.42 49.68
CA ASN A 211 -3.19 -7.61 50.18
C ASN A 211 -2.54 -7.26 51.52
N GLY A 212 -3.20 -7.66 52.60
CA GLY A 212 -2.69 -7.53 53.95
C GLY A 212 -3.75 -6.99 54.90
N THR A 213 -4.50 -7.89 55.54
CA THR A 213 -4.99 -7.57 56.88
C THR A 213 -3.77 -7.46 57.78
N VAL A 214 -3.42 -6.22 58.17
CA VAL A 214 -2.48 -6.01 59.27
C VAL A 214 -3.23 -6.40 60.54
N GLU A 215 -2.95 -7.59 61.07
CA GLU A 215 -3.45 -7.99 62.37
C GLU A 215 -2.71 -7.17 63.43
N ILE A 216 -3.37 -6.14 63.96
CA ILE A 216 -2.81 -5.32 65.04
C ILE A 216 -2.92 -6.15 66.33
N LYS A 217 -1.85 -6.89 66.66
CA LYS A 217 -1.79 -7.74 67.86
C LYS A 217 -1.90 -6.96 69.17
N ASP A 218 -1.57 -5.67 69.16
CA ASP A 218 -1.65 -4.83 70.37
C ASP A 218 -2.03 -3.38 70.03
N LEU A 219 -3.34 -3.14 69.96
CA LEU A 219 -3.93 -1.84 69.61
C LEU A 219 -3.47 -0.72 70.54
N ASN A 220 -3.18 -1.04 71.81
CA ASN A 220 -2.76 -0.07 72.82
C ASN A 220 -1.36 0.48 72.57
N GLN A 221 -0.46 -0.31 71.96
CA GLN A 221 0.90 0.13 71.64
C GLN A 221 0.92 1.07 70.42
N VAL A 222 0.04 0.84 69.45
CA VAL A 222 -0.13 1.69 68.27
C VAL A 222 -0.79 3.03 68.65
N ILE A 223 -1.80 3.01 69.52
CA ILE A 223 -2.42 4.24 70.02
C ILE A 223 -1.41 5.09 70.83
N LYS A 224 -0.54 4.46 71.63
CA LYS A 224 0.54 5.16 72.34
C LYS A 224 1.59 5.78 71.42
N SER A 225 1.91 5.13 70.29
CA SER A 225 2.90 5.67 69.34
C SER A 225 2.34 6.82 68.50
N ILE A 226 1.04 6.83 68.23
CA ILE A 226 0.33 7.94 67.57
C ILE A 226 0.13 9.12 68.54
N SER A 227 -0.24 8.86 69.79
CA SER A 227 -0.43 9.90 70.82
C SER A 227 0.85 10.69 71.15
N ASN A 228 2.03 10.13 70.87
CA ASN A 228 3.32 10.76 71.17
C ASN A 228 3.94 11.52 69.98
N LYS A 229 3.32 11.48 68.79
CA LYS A 229 3.73 12.34 67.68
C LYS A 229 2.77 13.53 67.59
N LYS A 230 3.25 14.69 68.04
CA LYS A 230 2.63 15.97 67.67
C LYS A 230 2.90 16.18 66.18
N ASP A 231 1.96 15.79 65.34
CA ASP A 231 2.01 16.11 63.92
C ASP A 231 1.63 17.58 63.74
N THR A 232 2.59 18.39 63.28
CA THR A 232 2.38 19.80 62.93
C THR A 232 1.59 19.86 61.61
N VAL A 233 0.35 20.32 61.68
CA VAL A 233 -0.43 20.67 60.48
C VAL A 233 -0.01 22.06 60.02
N VAL A 234 0.70 22.17 58.90
CA VAL A 234 0.98 23.45 58.24
C VAL A 234 -0.18 23.77 57.31
N ILE A 235 -1.08 24.64 57.77
CA ILE A 235 -2.16 25.21 56.94
C ILE A 235 -1.62 26.51 56.33
N ARG A 236 -1.41 26.53 55.00
CA ARG A 236 -1.19 27.78 54.26
C ARG A 236 -2.55 28.44 54.00
N ILE A 237 -2.80 29.55 54.68
CA ILE A 237 -3.96 30.41 54.42
C ILE A 237 -3.47 31.55 53.52
N ASN A 238 -3.94 31.61 52.27
CA ASN A 238 -3.87 32.83 51.48
C ASN A 238 -4.98 33.77 51.96
N SER A 239 -4.60 34.97 52.37
CA SER A 239 -5.42 35.94 53.08
C SER A 239 -6.64 36.43 52.31
N SER A 240 -7.74 36.65 53.03
CA SER A 240 -8.49 37.90 52.92
C SER A 240 -9.17 38.21 54.25
N ASP A 241 -8.84 39.39 54.78
CA ASP A 241 -9.52 40.16 55.81
C ASP A 241 -9.40 39.77 57.30
N ASN A 242 -8.50 40.53 57.93
CA ASN A 242 -8.73 41.42 59.07
C ASN A 242 -9.21 40.85 60.41
N SER A 243 -8.34 41.13 61.38
CA SER A 243 -8.59 41.68 62.73
C SER A 243 -8.53 40.72 63.92
N HIS A 244 -7.56 41.03 64.80
CA HIS A 244 -7.58 41.00 66.28
C HIS A 244 -7.97 39.64 66.95
N GLU A 245 -7.25 39.02 67.89
CA GLU A 245 -6.45 39.44 69.06
C GLU A 245 -5.64 38.19 69.51
N VAL A 246 -4.32 38.28 69.76
CA VAL A 246 -3.59 38.37 71.05
C VAL A 246 -3.82 37.27 72.13
N PHE A 247 -2.68 36.73 72.58
CA PHE A 247 -2.35 35.95 73.81
C PHE A 247 -2.78 34.47 73.84
N GLN A 248 -1.96 33.51 74.31
CA GLN A 248 -0.68 33.49 75.03
C GLN A 248 0.05 32.19 74.68
#